data_AF-A0A2M6XVP7-F1
#
_entry.id   AF-A0A2M6XVP7-F1
#
_cell.length_a   1.000
_cell.length_b   1.000
_cell.length_c   1.000
_cell.angle_alpha   90.00
_cell.angle_beta   90.00
_cell.angle_gamma   90.00
#
_symmetry.space_group_name_H-M   'P 1'
#
loop_
_entity.id
_entity.type
_entity.pdbx_description
1 polymer ?
#
loop_
_entity_poly.entity_id
_entity_poly.type
_entity_poly.pdbx_seq_one_letter_code
_entity_poly.pdbx_strand_id
1 'polypeptide(L)' 'MDKLDNFLARAEGLLSRLENILPGAQPQAPDWQSAAAFRWDHRQRTLHPVPNFQRIALTDLLGIDDQKR' A
#
# COMPACT_ATOMS: atom_id res chain seq x y z
N MET A 1 32.46 -19.59 -22.96
CA MET A 1 31.20 -19.43 -22.22
C MET A 1 30.33 -20.61 -22.57
N ASP A 2 29.94 -21.36 -21.54
CA ASP A 2 29.16 -22.58 -21.69
C ASP A 2 27.72 -22.23 -22.12
N LYS A 3 27.00 -23.16 -22.74
CA LYS A 3 25.58 -22.98 -23.10
C LYS A 3 24.73 -22.70 -21.86
N LEU A 4 25.13 -23.27 -20.72
CA LEU A 4 24.48 -23.03 -19.43
C LEU A 4 24.62 -21.57 -18.98
N ASP A 5 25.81 -20.97 -19.11
CA ASP A 5 26.04 -19.57 -18.73
C ASP A 5 25.15 -18.61 -19.54
N ASN A 6 25.06 -18.85 -20.85
CA ASN A 6 24.20 -18.07 -21.74
C ASN A 6 22.71 -18.23 -21.42
N PHE A 7 22.30 -19.43 -21.02
CA PHE A 7 20.92 -19.68 -20.59
C PHE A 7 20.60 -18.93 -19.29
N LEU A 8 21.48 -19.02 -18.29
CA LEU A 8 21.31 -18.34 -17.01
C LEU A 8 21.25 -16.82 -17.17
N ALA A 9 22.17 -16.23 -17.93
CA ALA A 9 22.17 -14.78 -18.19
C ALA A 9 20.86 -14.31 -18.86
N ARG A 10 20.30 -15.13 -19.75
CA ARG A 10 19.05 -14.82 -20.45
C ARG A 10 17.84 -14.99 -19.53
N ALA A 11 17.86 -15.96 -18.63
CA ALA A 11 16.83 -16.16 -17.61
C ALA A 11 16.82 -15.00 -16.60
N GLU A 12 17.99 -14.57 -16.12
CA GLU A 12 18.12 -13.41 -15.22
C GLU A 12 17.56 -12.13 -15.85
N GLY A 13 17.96 -11.83 -17.09
CA GLY A 13 17.44 -10.66 -17.80
C GLY A 13 15.94 -10.72 -18.10
N LEU A 14 15.34 -11.91 -18.07
CA LEU A 14 13.89 -12.11 -18.22
C LEU A 14 13.17 -11.95 -16.87
N LEU A 15 13.75 -12.46 -15.77
CA LEU A 15 13.28 -12.22 -14.41
C LEU A 15 13.25 -10.73 -14.06
N SER A 16 14.34 -9.99 -14.31
CA SER A 16 14.37 -8.55 -14.02
C SER A 16 13.32 -7.75 -14.80
N ARG A 17 12.99 -8.18 -16.03
CA ARG A 17 11.91 -7.55 -16.81
C ARG A 17 10.54 -7.89 -16.27
N LEU A 18 10.32 -9.13 -15.82
CA LEU A 18 9.08 -9.56 -15.18
C LEU A 18 8.83 -8.81 -13.87
N GLU A 19 9.86 -8.63 -13.04
CA GLU A 19 9.77 -7.86 -11.79
C GLU A 19 9.29 -6.42 -12.01
N ASN A 20 9.74 -5.78 -13.09
CA ASN A 20 9.36 -4.41 -13.42
C ASN A 20 7.91 -4.25 -13.92
N ILE A 21 7.29 -5.32 -14.42
CA ILE A 21 5.91 -5.29 -14.94
C ILE A 21 4.89 -5.94 -13.98
N LEU A 22 5.38 -6.57 -12.91
CA LEU A 22 4.53 -7.18 -11.89
C LEU A 22 3.81 -6.10 -11.08
N PRO A 23 2.47 -6.11 -11.02
CA PRO A 23 1.72 -5.17 -10.20
C PRO A 23 2.09 -5.33 -8.72
N GLY A 24 2.52 -4.24 -8.08
CA GLY A 24 2.84 -4.23 -6.64
C GLY A 24 4.25 -4.68 -6.27
N ALA A 25 5.21 -4.67 -7.20
CA ALA A 25 6.62 -4.96 -6.92
C ALA A 25 7.24 -3.97 -5.91
N GLN A 26 6.73 -2.74 -5.85
CA GLN A 26 7.05 -1.79 -4.78
C GLN A 26 5.76 -1.22 -4.17
N PRO A 27 5.47 -1.52 -2.90
CA PRO A 27 4.46 -0.78 -2.16
C PRO A 27 4.96 0.66 -2.01
N GLN A 28 4.38 1.58 -2.77
CA GLN A 28 4.60 3.00 -2.53
C GLN A 28 3.85 3.38 -1.26
N ALA A 29 4.58 3.83 -0.24
CA ALA A 29 3.96 4.37 0.95
C ALA A 29 3.11 5.59 0.55
N PRO A 30 1.86 5.70 1.02
CA PRO A 30 1.08 6.92 0.81
C PRO A 30 1.79 8.11 1.48
N ASP A 31 1.53 9.31 0.99
CA ASP A 31 1.90 10.52 1.73
C ASP A 31 1.05 10.59 3.01
N TRP A 32 1.66 10.22 4.14
CA TRP A 32 1.00 10.21 5.44
C TRP A 32 0.55 11.60 5.90
N GLN A 33 1.09 12.68 5.31
CA GLN A 33 0.66 14.05 5.61
C GLN A 33 -0.58 14.48 4.81
N SER A 34 -0.97 13.70 3.78
CA SER A 34 -2.07 14.07 2.88
C SER A 34 -3.47 13.91 3.49
N ALA A 35 -3.65 13.08 4.53
CA ALA A 35 -4.94 12.83 5.16
C ALA A 35 -4.81 12.31 6.60
N ALA A 36 -5.86 12.51 7.39
CA ALA A 36 -5.96 11.97 8.76
C ALA A 36 -6.40 10.50 8.80
N ALA A 37 -6.95 9.97 7.71
CA ALA A 37 -7.43 8.60 7.62
C ALA A 37 -7.15 8.01 6.23
N PHE A 38 -6.95 6.69 6.19
CA PHE A 38 -6.64 5.94 4.98
C PHE A 38 -7.51 4.68 4.90
N ARG A 39 -7.97 4.34 3.69
CA ARG A 39 -8.71 3.12 3.40
C ARG A 39 -7.80 2.13 2.67
N TRP A 40 -7.80 0.88 3.13
CA TRP A 40 -7.09 -0.21 2.46
C TRP A 40 -7.87 -0.75 1.26
N ASP A 41 -7.24 -0.79 0.09
CA ASP A 41 -7.74 -1.48 -1.09
C ASP A 41 -7.05 -2.84 -1.23
N HIS A 42 -7.79 -3.93 -0.96
CA HIS A 42 -7.27 -5.29 -1.05
C HIS A 42 -6.86 -5.72 -2.47
N ARG A 43 -7.47 -5.14 -3.50
CA ARG A 43 -7.21 -5.51 -4.90
C ARG A 43 -5.94 -4.83 -5.40
N GLN A 44 -5.77 -3.57 -5.05
CA GLN A 44 -4.60 -2.78 -5.44
C GLN A 44 -3.43 -2.93 -4.45
N ARG A 45 -3.69 -3.46 -3.25
CA ARG A 45 -2.74 -3.57 -2.14
C ARG A 45 -2.14 -2.21 -1.76
N THR A 46 -2.96 -1.16 -1.80
CA THR A 46 -2.55 0.23 -1.54
C THR A 46 -3.45 0.88 -0.50
N LEU A 47 -2.92 1.93 0.14
CA LEU A 47 -3.66 2.79 1.04
C LEU A 47 -4.10 4.06 0.29
N HIS A 48 -5.41 4.31 0.28
CA HIS A 48 -6.00 5.50 -0.33
C HIS A 48 -6.37 6.52 0.74
N PRO A 49 -6.00 7.81 0.60
CA PRO A 49 -6.39 8.84 1.55
C PRO A 49 -7.91 9.03 1.57
N VAL A 50 -8.45 9.32 2.75
CA VAL A 50 -9.87 9.67 2.94
C VAL A 50 -9.96 11.20 3.15
N PRO A 51 -10.20 11.99 2.08
CA PRO A 51 -10.14 13.45 2.16
C PRO A 51 -11.34 14.05 2.93
N ASN A 52 -12.50 13.39 2.85
CA ASN A 52 -13.75 13.88 3.44
C ASN A 52 -14.27 12.86 4.45
N PHE A 53 -13.90 13.05 5.71
CA PHE A 53 -14.46 12.31 6.84
C PHE A 53 -15.41 13.21 7.63
N GLN A 54 -16.47 12.62 8.17
CA GLN A 54 -17.38 13.32 9.07
C GLN A 54 -16.65 13.58 10.39
N ARG A 55 -16.61 14.84 10.83
CA ARG A 55 -16.08 15.17 12.15
C ARG A 55 -17.20 15.03 13.16
N ILE A 56 -16.94 14.28 14.23
CA ILE A 56 -17.79 14.19 15.41
C ILE A 56 -16.98 14.66 16.60
N ALA A 57 -17.53 15.57 17.42
CA ALA A 57 -16.82 15.96 18.63
C ALA A 57 -16.88 14.82 19.64
N LEU A 58 -15.85 14.70 20.48
CA LEU A 58 -15.82 13.70 21.55
C LEU A 58 -17.04 13.84 22.49
N THR A 59 -17.54 15.07 22.67
CA THR A 59 -18.73 15.39 23.46
C THR A 59 -20.02 14.81 22.88
N ASP A 60 -20.08 14.62 21.57
CA ASP A 60 -21.28 14.17 20.85
C ASP A 60 -21.42 12.63 20.89
N LEU A 61 -20.40 11.93 21.38
CA LEU A 61 -20.43 10.47 21.52
C LEU A 61 -21.26 10.09 22.75
N LEU A 62 -22.36 9.36 22.53
CA LEU A 62 -23.27 8.90 23.57
C LEU A 62 -22.94 7.47 24.00
N GLY A 63 -23.12 7.16 25.29
CA GLY A 63 -22.98 5.79 25.82
C GLY A 63 -21.53 5.31 26.01
N ILE A 64 -20.56 6.23 25.96
CA ILE A 64 -19.13 5.93 26.15
C ILE A 64 -18.49 6.78 27.26
N ASP A 65 -19.28 7.27 28.20
CA ASP A 65 -18.82 8.26 29.19
C ASP A 65 -17.73 7.71 30.10
N ASP A 66 -17.73 6.40 30.39
CA ASP A 66 -16.67 5.75 31.15
C ASP A 66 -15.32 5.74 30.40
N GLN A 67 -15.32 5.63 29.07
CA GLN A 67 -14.10 5.68 28.25
C GLN A 67 -13.58 7.09 27.97
N LYS A 68 -14.37 8.14 28.27
CA LYS A 68 -13.93 9.54 28.12
C LYS A 68 -12.99 10.00 29.26
N ARG A 69 -12.84 9.20 30.32
CA ARG A 69 -12.03 9.51 31.50
C ARG A 69 -10.54 9.22 31.31
#